data_AF-A0A523XDW1-F1
#
_entry.id   AF-A0A523XDW1-F1
#
_cell.length_a   1.000
_cell.length_b   1.000
_cell.length_c   1.000
_cell.angle_alpha   90.00
_cell.angle_beta   90.00
_cell.angle_gamma   90.00
#
_symmetry.space_group_name_H-M   'P 1'
#
loop_
_entity.id
_entity.type
_entity.pdbx_description
1 polymer ?
#
loop_
_entity_poly.entity_id
_entity_poly.type
_entity_poly.pdbx_seq_one_letter_code
_entity_poly.pdbx_strand_id
1 'polypeptide(L)'
;MDGNFQRLKLPTGKVAIYTLLAGLFATGSTILYFYLMSKNGSSVIMPFSQFVLIYLLIGDAISDREKPVIVEVQSIAMIAFGVIIASVSGLGGGSFTDFLLNVFMIIGPFSLFSALYIFFQKKALTTKDKQGKLYDSINLRVWTMLIITIGQVVSAAPALSKGGFSEVSNSWKTALTPVIFSMLLVFLSIVFYTRALTMGKMSIVKALSSVSVVTAFPIIGIASIWLPNIFGFGGENLVLDIVLKLSGSSLILIGVIALALSETKSILLAKAKQGFAIKVEELTKIKGIESVSFITGQYDLLINIKMRSIGKAFSLVEKSIAKLSWIDDVITFQIMKEYE
;
A
#
# COMPACT_ATOMS: atom_id res chain seq x y z
N MET A 1 -12.77 15.27 -6.43
CA MET A 1 -13.93 14.34 -6.48
C MET A 1 -13.71 13.38 -7.65
N ASP A 2 -14.04 12.09 -7.50
CA ASP A 2 -13.76 11.06 -8.51
C ASP A 2 -14.62 11.32 -9.76
N GLY A 3 -13.98 11.47 -10.93
CA GLY A 3 -14.66 11.74 -12.20
C GLY A 3 -15.54 10.56 -12.68
N ASN A 4 -15.41 9.38 -12.07
CA ASN A 4 -16.16 8.18 -12.41
C ASN A 4 -17.31 7.86 -11.43
N PHE A 5 -17.69 8.77 -10.53
CA PHE A 5 -18.77 8.53 -9.57
C PHE A 5 -20.12 8.30 -10.28
N GLN A 6 -20.58 7.04 -10.33
CA GLN A 6 -21.79 6.62 -11.03
C GLN A 6 -22.92 6.16 -10.10
N ARG A 7 -22.92 6.64 -8.85
CA ARG A 7 -23.80 6.26 -7.72
C ARG A 7 -23.37 4.97 -7.01
N LEU A 8 -23.90 4.77 -5.80
CA LEU A 8 -23.73 3.54 -5.01
C LEU A 8 -24.36 2.36 -5.77
N LYS A 9 -23.52 1.42 -6.19
CA LYS A 9 -23.92 0.19 -6.89
C LYS A 9 -23.29 -1.00 -6.19
N LEU A 10 -24.05 -2.08 -6.03
CA LEU A 10 -23.54 -3.29 -5.43
C LEU A 10 -22.46 -3.90 -6.35
N PRO A 11 -21.25 -4.22 -5.87
CA PRO A 11 -20.22 -4.83 -6.70
C PRO A 11 -20.69 -6.21 -7.15
N THR A 12 -20.55 -6.53 -8.44
CA THR A 12 -21.01 -7.82 -8.98
C THR A 12 -19.87 -8.66 -9.53
N GLY A 13 -20.09 -9.98 -9.61
CA GLY A 13 -19.14 -10.93 -10.21
C GLY A 13 -17.79 -11.01 -9.48
N LYS A 14 -16.69 -10.97 -10.25
CA LYS A 14 -15.33 -11.11 -9.71
C LYS A 14 -14.95 -9.97 -8.75
N VAL A 15 -15.49 -8.77 -8.98
CA VAL A 15 -15.21 -7.61 -8.13
C VAL A 15 -15.81 -7.80 -6.73
N ALA A 16 -17.01 -8.37 -6.63
CA ALA A 16 -17.63 -8.69 -5.34
C ALA A 16 -16.75 -9.62 -4.50
N ILE A 17 -16.19 -10.65 -5.13
CA ILE A 17 -15.31 -11.62 -4.48
C ILE A 17 -14.04 -10.94 -3.97
N TYR A 18 -13.41 -10.08 -4.79
CA TYR A 18 -12.21 -9.35 -4.37
C TYR A 18 -12.49 -8.37 -3.23
N THR A 19 -13.62 -7.65 -3.28
CA THR A 19 -14.06 -6.75 -2.21
C THR A 19 -14.32 -7.51 -0.91
N LEU A 20 -14.93 -8.70 -1.00
CA LEU A 20 -15.18 -9.56 0.16
C LEU A 20 -13.88 -10.10 0.76
N LEU A 21 -12.97 -10.63 -0.08
CA LEU A 21 -11.66 -11.08 0.37
C LEU A 21 -10.87 -9.93 1.01
N ALA A 22 -10.86 -8.75 0.39
CA ALA A 22 -10.22 -7.56 0.94
C ALA A 22 -10.78 -7.24 2.34
N GLY A 23 -12.11 -7.21 2.50
CA GLY A 23 -12.74 -6.96 3.79
C GLY A 23 -12.41 -8.02 4.85
N LEU A 24 -12.36 -9.30 4.50
CA LEU A 24 -11.99 -10.38 5.42
C LEU A 24 -10.54 -10.29 5.87
N PHE A 25 -9.60 -10.06 4.94
CA PHE A 25 -8.18 -9.92 5.29
C PHE A 25 -7.91 -8.65 6.11
N ALA A 26 -8.61 -7.55 5.82
CA ALA A 26 -8.56 -6.36 6.65
C ALA A 26 -9.05 -6.65 8.07
N THR A 27 -10.18 -7.35 8.21
CA THR A 27 -10.70 -7.77 9.51
C THR A 27 -9.70 -8.63 10.29
N GLY A 28 -9.10 -9.64 9.64
CA GLY A 28 -8.06 -10.47 10.24
C GLY A 28 -6.85 -9.66 10.71
N SER A 29 -6.39 -8.71 9.89
CA SER A 29 -5.26 -7.84 10.26
C SER A 29 -5.56 -6.97 11.48
N THR A 30 -6.77 -6.43 11.59
CA THR A 30 -7.21 -5.61 12.73
C THR A 30 -7.36 -6.44 14.01
N ILE A 31 -7.87 -7.67 13.93
CA ILE A 31 -7.96 -8.57 15.09
C ILE A 31 -6.56 -8.88 15.62
N LEU A 32 -5.62 -9.20 14.74
CA LEU A 32 -4.23 -9.45 15.11
C LEU A 32 -3.57 -8.20 15.67
N TYR A 33 -3.86 -7.02 15.13
CA TYR A 33 -3.40 -5.74 15.67
C TYR A 33 -3.85 -5.56 17.13
N PHE A 34 -5.13 -5.75 17.44
CA PHE A 34 -5.63 -5.61 18.82
C PHE A 34 -5.08 -6.69 19.76
N TYR A 35 -4.92 -7.93 19.28
CA TYR A 35 -4.29 -8.99 20.06
C TYR A 35 -2.84 -8.66 20.41
N LEU A 36 -2.07 -8.20 19.42
CA LEU A 36 -0.68 -7.79 19.61
C LEU A 36 -0.59 -6.57 20.52
N MET A 37 -1.52 -5.61 20.40
CA MET A 37 -1.55 -4.38 21.21
C MET A 37 -1.88 -4.67 22.68
N SER A 38 -2.70 -5.68 22.95
CA SER A 38 -2.97 -6.13 24.31
C SER A 38 -1.74 -6.71 25.01
N LYS A 39 -0.76 -7.21 24.24
CA LYS A 39 0.46 -7.84 24.78
C LYS A 39 1.68 -6.93 24.72
N ASN A 40 1.76 -6.12 23.68
CA ASN A 40 2.89 -5.26 23.36
C ASN A 40 2.38 -3.83 23.20
N GLY A 41 3.06 -2.85 23.80
CA GLY A 41 2.68 -1.45 23.65
C GLY A 41 2.60 -1.00 22.19
N SER A 42 1.72 -0.03 21.90
CA SER A 42 1.46 0.52 20.56
C SER A 42 2.72 0.95 19.79
N SER A 43 3.75 1.39 20.52
CA SER A 43 5.05 1.83 20.00
C SER A 43 5.84 0.72 19.25
N VAL A 44 5.58 -0.54 19.57
CA VAL A 44 6.25 -1.69 18.95
C VAL A 44 5.58 -2.09 17.64
N ILE A 45 4.26 -2.03 17.60
CA ILE A 45 3.45 -2.55 16.48
C ILE A 45 3.50 -1.62 15.27
N MET A 46 3.60 -0.31 15.51
CA MET A 46 3.63 0.69 14.43
C MET A 46 4.80 0.50 13.46
N PRO A 47 6.07 0.38 13.89
CA PRO A 47 7.18 0.04 12.99
C PRO A 47 6.96 -1.30 12.29
N PHE A 48 6.49 -2.30 13.03
CA PHE A 48 6.28 -3.64 12.48
C PHE A 48 5.25 -3.71 11.35
N SER A 49 4.29 -2.79 11.30
CA SER A 49 3.36 -2.66 10.18
C SER A 49 4.04 -2.34 8.83
N GLN A 50 5.32 -1.95 8.84
CA GLN A 50 6.08 -1.72 7.60
C GLN A 50 6.59 -2.99 6.93
N PHE A 51 6.58 -4.16 7.59
CA PHE A 51 6.87 -5.43 6.94
C PHE A 51 5.90 -5.76 5.81
N VAL A 52 4.69 -5.18 5.84
CA VAL A 52 3.72 -5.24 4.74
C VAL A 52 4.35 -4.81 3.40
N LEU A 53 5.30 -3.87 3.41
CA LEU A 53 5.98 -3.40 2.19
C LEU A 53 6.76 -4.52 1.49
N ILE A 54 7.38 -5.42 2.24
CA ILE A 54 8.14 -6.54 1.69
C ILE A 54 7.19 -7.47 0.92
N TYR A 55 6.06 -7.82 1.53
CA TYR A 55 5.04 -8.67 0.91
C TYR A 55 4.41 -8.00 -0.32
N LEU A 56 4.14 -6.70 -0.27
CA LEU A 56 3.60 -5.98 -1.41
C LEU A 56 4.58 -5.88 -2.56
N LEU A 57 5.88 -5.76 -2.31
CA LEU A 57 6.87 -5.73 -3.36
C LEU A 57 7.02 -7.09 -4.04
N ILE A 58 7.00 -8.18 -3.27
CA ILE A 58 6.90 -9.54 -3.82
C ILE A 58 5.61 -9.69 -4.63
N GLY A 59 4.48 -9.21 -4.10
CA GLY A 59 3.18 -9.23 -4.77
C GLY A 59 3.17 -8.45 -6.09
N ASP A 60 3.72 -7.23 -6.10
CA ASP A 60 3.89 -6.43 -7.30
C ASP A 60 4.84 -7.19 -8.27
N ALA A 61 5.96 -7.78 -7.80
CA ALA A 61 6.94 -8.48 -8.65
C ALA A 61 6.33 -9.71 -9.33
N ILE A 62 5.47 -10.46 -8.63
CA ILE A 62 4.71 -11.59 -9.18
C ILE A 62 3.65 -11.09 -10.17
N SER A 63 2.91 -10.03 -9.82
CA SER A 63 1.84 -9.44 -10.64
C SER A 63 2.38 -8.92 -11.97
N ASP A 64 3.47 -8.15 -11.90
CA ASP A 64 4.08 -7.50 -13.07
C ASP A 64 5.05 -8.44 -13.81
N ARG A 65 5.40 -9.59 -13.20
CA ARG A 65 6.43 -10.54 -13.66
C ARG A 65 7.80 -9.88 -13.93
N GLU A 66 8.10 -8.82 -13.19
CA GLU A 66 9.39 -8.12 -13.24
C GLU A 66 10.21 -8.48 -12.01
N LYS A 67 11.51 -8.71 -12.20
CA LYS A 67 12.43 -8.91 -11.09
C LYS A 67 12.65 -7.58 -10.36
N PRO A 68 12.69 -7.57 -9.01
CA PRO A 68 12.92 -6.35 -8.27
C PRO A 68 14.32 -5.79 -8.56
N VAL A 69 14.42 -4.47 -8.62
CA VAL A 69 15.68 -3.76 -8.91
C VAL A 69 16.55 -3.74 -7.65
N ILE A 70 17.87 -3.65 -7.80
CA ILE A 70 18.83 -3.60 -6.68
C ILE A 70 18.47 -2.48 -5.68
N VAL A 71 18.05 -1.32 -6.19
CA VAL A 71 17.61 -0.19 -5.34
C VAL A 71 16.35 -0.56 -4.54
N GLU A 72 15.38 -1.26 -5.13
CA GLU A 72 14.18 -1.74 -4.41
C GLU A 72 14.55 -2.73 -3.30
N VAL A 73 15.47 -3.67 -3.58
CA VAL A 73 15.95 -4.66 -2.61
C VAL A 73 16.72 -3.98 -1.46
N GLN A 74 17.58 -3.01 -1.78
CA GLN A 74 18.31 -2.24 -0.78
C GLN A 74 17.36 -1.41 0.10
N SER A 75 16.39 -0.73 -0.51
CA SER A 75 15.36 0.02 0.21
C SER A 75 14.55 -0.88 1.15
N ILE A 76 14.20 -2.11 0.73
CA ILE A 76 13.56 -3.09 1.61
C ILE A 76 14.45 -3.47 2.78
N ALA A 77 15.73 -3.76 2.52
CA ALA A 77 16.66 -4.13 3.58
C ALA A 77 16.77 -3.00 4.62
N MET A 78 16.86 -1.75 4.17
CA MET A 78 16.86 -0.56 5.03
C MET A 78 15.58 -0.47 5.88
N ILE A 79 14.40 -0.67 5.27
CA ILE A 79 13.13 -0.67 6.00
C ILE A 79 13.09 -1.80 7.02
N ALA A 80 13.45 -3.03 6.63
CA ALA A 80 13.44 -4.19 7.51
C ALA A 80 14.38 -4.01 8.71
N PHE A 81 15.62 -3.56 8.48
CA PHE A 81 16.56 -3.24 9.56
C PHE A 81 16.05 -2.10 10.43
N GLY A 82 15.47 -1.06 9.83
CA GLY A 82 14.95 0.10 10.57
C GLY A 82 13.80 -0.29 11.49
N VAL A 83 12.92 -1.17 11.04
CA VAL A 83 11.84 -1.73 11.86
C VAL A 83 12.39 -2.55 13.02
N ILE A 84 13.36 -3.43 12.76
CA ILE A 84 13.98 -4.25 13.82
C ILE A 84 14.60 -3.33 14.87
N ILE A 85 15.43 -2.36 14.46
CA ILE A 85 16.08 -1.41 15.37
C ILE A 85 15.04 -0.63 16.20
N ALA A 86 13.99 -0.09 15.55
CA ALA A 86 12.96 0.71 16.22
C ALA A 86 12.10 -0.11 17.22
N SER A 87 11.98 -1.42 17.00
CA SER A 87 11.11 -2.28 17.81
C SER A 87 11.84 -3.12 18.86
N VAL A 88 13.17 -3.26 18.78
CA VAL A 88 13.98 -4.07 19.71
C VAL A 88 13.80 -3.61 21.17
N SER A 89 13.69 -2.31 21.41
CA SER A 89 13.57 -1.77 22.77
C SER A 89 12.22 -2.08 23.44
N GLY A 90 11.14 -2.23 22.68
CA GLY A 90 9.79 -2.44 23.24
C GLY A 90 9.34 -3.91 23.29
N LEU A 91 10.10 -4.82 22.68
CA LEU A 91 9.84 -6.27 22.69
C LEU A 91 10.46 -6.99 23.91
N GLY A 92 11.23 -6.30 24.75
CA GLY A 92 12.09 -6.90 25.78
C GLY A 92 11.43 -7.27 27.12
N GLY A 93 10.10 -7.21 27.24
CA GLY A 93 9.41 -7.37 28.54
C GLY A 93 9.04 -8.81 28.95
N GLY A 94 9.40 -9.84 28.17
CA GLY A 94 8.94 -11.22 28.38
C GLY A 94 9.98 -12.31 28.11
N SER A 95 9.57 -13.57 28.23
CA SER A 95 10.41 -14.72 27.89
C SER A 95 10.84 -14.67 26.41
N PHE A 96 12.03 -15.20 26.09
CA PHE A 96 12.52 -15.30 24.71
C PHE A 96 11.54 -16.03 23.78
N THR A 97 10.74 -16.96 24.32
CA THR A 97 9.68 -17.66 23.57
C THR A 97 8.53 -16.74 23.19
N ASP A 98 8.10 -15.85 24.08
CA ASP A 98 7.04 -14.86 23.82
C ASP A 98 7.51 -13.82 22.80
N PHE A 99 8.78 -13.43 22.88
CA PHE A 99 9.44 -12.59 21.89
C PHE A 99 9.34 -13.20 20.48
N LEU A 100 9.77 -14.46 20.33
CA LEU A 100 9.73 -15.15 19.04
C LEU A 100 8.31 -15.31 18.50
N LEU A 101 7.36 -15.66 19.36
CA LEU A 101 5.96 -15.82 18.97
C LEU A 101 5.34 -14.49 18.50
N ASN A 102 5.65 -13.39 19.20
CA ASN A 102 5.20 -12.06 18.80
C ASN A 102 5.78 -11.64 17.45
N VAL A 103 7.09 -11.81 17.25
CA VAL A 103 7.76 -11.53 15.97
C VAL A 103 7.18 -12.38 14.84
N PHE A 104 6.95 -13.67 15.08
CA PHE A 104 6.34 -14.57 14.10
C PHE A 104 4.91 -14.14 13.72
N MET A 105 4.07 -13.80 14.71
CA MET A 105 2.71 -13.32 14.45
C MET A 105 2.68 -12.00 13.67
N ILE A 106 3.66 -11.15 13.90
CA ILE A 106 3.81 -9.87 13.22
C ILE A 106 4.24 -10.05 11.77
N ILE A 107 5.36 -10.75 11.55
CA ILE A 107 5.94 -10.92 10.21
C ILE A 107 5.02 -11.81 9.37
N GLY A 108 4.49 -12.89 9.94
CA GLY A 108 3.61 -13.81 9.26
C GLY A 108 2.19 -13.24 9.11
N PRO A 109 1.24 -13.66 9.95
CA PRO A 109 -0.18 -13.45 9.69
C PRO A 109 -0.59 -11.98 9.66
N PHE A 110 -0.06 -11.12 10.55
CA PHE A 110 -0.45 -9.70 10.56
C PHE A 110 -0.04 -8.99 9.27
N SER A 111 1.24 -9.06 8.91
CA SER A 111 1.75 -8.39 7.71
C SER A 111 1.20 -9.01 6.43
N LEU A 112 1.04 -10.34 6.39
CA LEU A 112 0.45 -11.04 5.25
C LEU A 112 -1.01 -10.64 5.03
N PHE A 113 -1.84 -10.62 6.08
CA PHE A 113 -3.25 -10.22 5.95
C PHE A 113 -3.38 -8.77 5.50
N SER A 114 -2.56 -7.86 6.05
CA SER A 114 -2.55 -6.48 5.59
C SER A 114 -2.13 -6.34 4.12
N ALA A 115 -1.12 -7.11 3.69
CA ALA A 115 -0.68 -7.14 2.29
C ALA A 115 -1.75 -7.71 1.36
N LEU A 116 -2.40 -8.82 1.74
CA LEU A 116 -3.47 -9.44 0.98
C LEU A 116 -4.69 -8.52 0.85
N TYR A 117 -5.05 -7.80 1.91
CA TYR A 117 -6.09 -6.77 1.84
C TYR A 117 -5.79 -5.74 0.74
N ILE A 118 -4.58 -5.16 0.74
CA ILE A 118 -4.18 -4.16 -0.26
C ILE A 118 -4.16 -4.76 -1.66
N PHE A 119 -3.68 -6.01 -1.79
CA PHE A 119 -3.66 -6.75 -3.04
C PHE A 119 -5.06 -6.95 -3.64
N PHE A 120 -6.00 -7.48 -2.85
CA PHE A 120 -7.36 -7.71 -3.31
C PHE A 120 -8.12 -6.39 -3.52
N GLN A 121 -7.85 -5.36 -2.73
CA GLN A 121 -8.40 -4.02 -2.94
C GLN A 121 -7.97 -3.45 -4.30
N LYS A 122 -6.67 -3.52 -4.63
CA LYS A 122 -6.18 -3.06 -5.94
C LYS A 122 -6.79 -3.86 -7.07
N LYS A 123 -6.89 -5.18 -6.91
CA LYS A 123 -7.50 -6.07 -7.91
C LYS A 123 -8.99 -5.77 -8.13
N ALA A 124 -9.72 -5.40 -7.08
CA ALA A 124 -11.11 -4.97 -7.18
C ALA A 124 -11.24 -3.66 -7.97
N LEU A 125 -10.32 -2.71 -7.75
CA LEU A 125 -10.33 -1.40 -8.42
C LEU A 125 -9.93 -1.46 -9.90
N THR A 126 -9.02 -2.37 -10.29
CA THR A 126 -8.53 -2.48 -11.68
C THR A 126 -9.33 -3.45 -12.55
N THR A 127 -10.20 -4.26 -11.94
CA THR A 127 -11.07 -5.19 -12.68
C THR A 127 -12.24 -4.43 -13.30
N LYS A 128 -12.38 -4.51 -14.62
CA LYS A 128 -13.52 -3.93 -15.36
C LYS A 128 -14.81 -4.71 -15.08
N ASP A 129 -15.91 -3.98 -14.98
CA ASP A 129 -17.25 -4.56 -14.86
C ASP A 129 -17.71 -5.22 -16.17
N LYS A 130 -18.85 -5.92 -16.14
CA LYS A 130 -19.50 -6.50 -17.33
C LYS A 130 -19.75 -5.49 -18.46
N GLN A 131 -19.83 -4.20 -18.13
CA GLN A 131 -20.00 -3.08 -19.07
C GLN A 131 -18.66 -2.46 -19.53
N GLY A 132 -17.51 -3.05 -19.19
CA GLY A 132 -16.18 -2.57 -19.57
C GLY A 132 -15.68 -1.34 -18.79
N LYS A 133 -16.47 -0.82 -17.84
CA LYS A 133 -16.12 0.34 -17.00
C LYS A 133 -15.40 -0.09 -15.72
N LEU A 134 -14.50 0.76 -15.24
CA LEU A 134 -13.88 0.59 -13.92
C LEU A 134 -14.88 0.97 -12.82
N TYR A 135 -14.82 0.27 -11.70
CA TYR A 135 -15.61 0.61 -10.52
C TYR A 135 -15.05 1.87 -9.86
N ASP A 136 -15.96 2.71 -9.37
CA ASP A 136 -15.64 3.92 -8.61
C ASP A 136 -14.97 3.58 -7.27
N SER A 137 -13.94 4.36 -6.94
CA SER A 137 -13.15 4.21 -5.72
C SER A 137 -13.99 4.40 -4.45
N ILE A 138 -14.94 5.34 -4.47
CA ILE A 138 -15.80 5.64 -3.32
C ILE A 138 -16.78 4.48 -3.09
N ASN A 139 -17.44 4.01 -4.16
CA ASN A 139 -18.37 2.90 -4.07
C ASN A 139 -17.70 1.62 -3.52
N LEU A 140 -16.56 1.22 -4.06
CA LEU A 140 -15.80 0.07 -3.55
C LEU A 140 -15.35 0.26 -2.10
N ARG A 141 -15.05 1.51 -1.70
CA ARG A 141 -14.66 1.78 -0.32
C ARG A 141 -15.81 1.59 0.65
N VAL A 142 -17.01 2.06 0.32
CA VAL A 142 -18.20 1.88 1.16
C VAL A 142 -18.47 0.40 1.41
N TRP A 143 -18.42 -0.43 0.35
CA TRP A 143 -18.63 -1.87 0.49
C TRP A 143 -17.54 -2.57 1.29
N THR A 144 -16.27 -2.23 1.07
CA THR A 144 -15.18 -2.80 1.89
C THR A 144 -15.29 -2.39 3.35
N MET A 145 -15.62 -1.13 3.65
CA MET A 145 -15.87 -0.70 5.03
C MET A 145 -17.01 -1.46 5.68
N LEU A 146 -18.13 -1.66 4.96
CA LEU A 146 -19.26 -2.43 5.47
C LEU A 146 -18.85 -3.85 5.85
N ILE A 147 -18.09 -4.53 4.98
CA ILE A 147 -17.62 -5.91 5.24
C ILE A 147 -16.63 -5.93 6.42
N ILE A 148 -15.75 -4.94 6.52
CA ILE A 148 -14.84 -4.79 7.67
C ILE A 148 -15.64 -4.62 8.95
N THR A 149 -16.62 -3.72 8.97
CA THR A 149 -17.47 -3.46 10.15
C THR A 149 -18.22 -4.72 10.58
N ILE A 150 -18.86 -5.43 9.65
CA ILE A 150 -19.52 -6.70 9.96
C ILE A 150 -18.52 -7.71 10.53
N GLY A 151 -17.37 -7.86 9.88
CA GLY A 151 -16.31 -8.76 10.34
C GLY A 151 -15.82 -8.43 11.75
N GLN A 152 -15.62 -7.15 12.05
CA GLN A 152 -15.23 -6.68 13.38
C GLN A 152 -16.31 -6.96 14.42
N VAL A 153 -17.57 -6.65 14.14
CA VAL A 153 -18.70 -6.90 15.06
C VAL A 153 -18.82 -8.40 15.37
N VAL A 154 -18.73 -9.25 14.34
CA VAL A 154 -18.77 -10.71 14.52
C VAL A 154 -17.58 -11.20 15.36
N SER A 155 -16.37 -10.68 15.10
CA SER A 155 -15.19 -11.04 15.89
C SER A 155 -15.24 -10.56 17.34
N ALA A 156 -15.92 -9.43 17.59
CA ALA A 156 -16.09 -8.86 18.92
C ALA A 156 -17.26 -9.50 19.71
N ALA A 157 -18.16 -10.22 19.04
CA ALA A 157 -19.35 -10.81 19.67
C ALA A 157 -19.06 -11.68 20.92
N PRO A 158 -18.02 -12.54 20.94
CA PRO A 158 -17.68 -13.30 22.15
C PRO A 158 -17.29 -12.41 23.33
N ALA A 159 -16.58 -11.31 23.08
CA ALA A 159 -16.20 -10.35 24.12
C ALA A 159 -17.40 -9.54 24.62
N LEU A 160 -18.31 -9.16 23.72
CA LEU A 160 -19.55 -8.44 24.07
C LEU A 160 -20.48 -9.27 24.95
N SER A 161 -20.55 -10.60 24.72
CA SER A 161 -21.38 -11.52 25.51
C SER A 161 -20.94 -11.67 26.97
N LYS A 162 -19.66 -11.39 27.29
CA LYS A 162 -19.08 -11.51 28.63
C LYS A 162 -19.15 -10.21 29.45
N GLY A 163 -20.22 -9.43 29.28
CA GLY A 163 -20.41 -8.16 29.98
C GLY A 163 -19.93 -6.91 29.24
N GLY A 164 -19.30 -7.06 28.06
CA GLY A 164 -18.85 -5.92 27.24
C GLY A 164 -19.99 -5.00 26.78
N PHE A 165 -21.23 -5.48 26.75
CA PHE A 165 -22.39 -4.67 26.41
C PHE A 165 -22.64 -3.53 27.40
N SER A 166 -22.40 -3.77 28.70
CA SER A 166 -22.54 -2.74 29.74
C SER A 166 -21.48 -1.64 29.58
N GLU A 167 -20.25 -2.02 29.28
CA GLU A 167 -19.14 -1.08 29.06
C GLU A 167 -19.35 -0.20 27.83
N VAL A 168 -19.83 -0.78 26.73
CA VAL A 168 -20.19 -0.03 25.52
C VAL A 168 -21.35 0.94 25.80
N SER A 169 -22.38 0.48 26.52
CA SER A 169 -23.53 1.33 26.88
C SER A 169 -23.18 2.48 27.82
N ASN A 170 -22.17 2.32 28.67
CA ASN A 170 -21.73 3.39 29.56
C ASN A 170 -20.78 4.38 28.85
N SER A 171 -19.99 3.89 27.89
CA SER A 171 -18.95 4.69 27.24
C SER A 171 -19.37 5.36 25.92
N TRP A 172 -20.50 4.96 25.30
CA TRP A 172 -20.84 5.42 23.94
C TRP A 172 -21.01 6.93 23.83
N LYS A 173 -21.60 7.58 24.83
CA LYS A 173 -21.85 9.05 24.79
C LYS A 173 -20.55 9.84 24.75
N THR A 174 -19.59 9.45 25.60
CA THR A 174 -18.28 10.10 25.69
C THR A 174 -17.41 9.76 24.48
N ALA A 175 -17.54 8.54 23.94
CA ALA A 175 -16.78 8.10 22.77
C ALA A 175 -17.32 8.66 21.45
N LEU A 176 -18.60 9.09 21.37
CA LEU A 176 -19.24 9.48 20.12
C LEU A 176 -18.49 10.61 19.41
N THR A 177 -18.20 11.70 20.11
CA THR A 177 -17.53 12.87 19.55
C THR A 177 -16.15 12.55 18.97
N PRO A 178 -15.20 11.95 19.73
CA PRO A 178 -13.89 11.61 19.17
C PRO A 178 -13.97 10.54 18.06
N VAL A 179 -14.95 9.63 18.10
CA VAL A 179 -15.15 8.64 17.03
C VAL A 179 -15.63 9.31 15.73
N ILE A 180 -16.58 10.24 15.79
CA ILE A 180 -17.06 10.94 14.58
C ILE A 180 -15.91 11.71 13.91
N PHE A 181 -15.15 12.49 14.67
CA PHE A 181 -14.04 13.27 14.13
C PHE A 181 -12.94 12.37 13.55
N SER A 182 -12.56 11.31 14.26
CA SER A 182 -11.55 10.37 13.76
C SER A 182 -12.02 9.63 12.51
N MET A 183 -13.28 9.20 12.45
CA MET A 183 -13.83 8.51 11.28
C MET A 183 -13.93 9.41 10.06
N LEU A 184 -14.23 10.70 10.22
CA LEU A 184 -14.26 11.66 9.12
C LEU A 184 -12.85 11.83 8.50
N LEU A 185 -11.84 12.04 9.36
CA LEU A 185 -10.44 12.14 8.92
C LEU A 185 -9.95 10.85 8.25
N VAL A 186 -10.27 9.70 8.86
CA VAL A 186 -9.91 8.38 8.35
C VAL A 186 -10.60 8.12 7.00
N PHE A 187 -11.88 8.46 6.85
CA PHE A 187 -12.60 8.32 5.58
C PHE A 187 -11.91 9.10 4.46
N LEU A 188 -11.61 10.38 4.70
CA LEU A 188 -10.95 11.24 3.72
C LEU A 188 -9.55 10.73 3.36
N SER A 189 -8.73 10.38 4.36
CA SER A 189 -7.41 9.78 4.16
C SER A 189 -7.47 8.52 3.31
N ILE A 190 -8.44 7.64 3.57
CA ILE A 190 -8.55 6.39 2.82
C ILE A 190 -9.08 6.60 1.40
N VAL A 191 -9.99 7.56 1.17
CA VAL A 191 -10.40 7.88 -0.21
C VAL A 191 -9.18 8.28 -1.04
N PHE A 192 -8.32 9.17 -0.51
CA PHE A 192 -7.06 9.50 -1.18
C PHE A 192 -6.14 8.29 -1.35
N TYR A 193 -6.00 7.44 -0.34
CA TYR A 193 -5.21 6.22 -0.42
C TYR A 193 -5.71 5.25 -1.50
N THR A 194 -7.03 5.04 -1.59
CA THR A 194 -7.63 4.16 -2.61
C THR A 194 -7.45 4.72 -4.02
N ARG A 195 -7.51 6.04 -4.20
CA ARG A 195 -7.22 6.69 -5.48
C ARG A 195 -5.74 6.60 -5.83
N ALA A 196 -4.84 6.77 -4.85
CA ALA A 196 -3.42 6.54 -5.08
C ALA A 196 -3.15 5.08 -5.49
N LEU A 197 -3.89 4.12 -4.92
CA LEU A 197 -3.79 2.69 -5.26
C LEU A 197 -4.25 2.36 -6.69
N THR A 198 -5.16 3.14 -7.28
CA THR A 198 -5.55 2.95 -8.69
C THR A 198 -4.50 3.48 -9.66
N MET A 199 -3.79 4.55 -9.28
CA MET A 199 -2.78 5.21 -10.11
C MET A 199 -1.37 4.58 -9.99
N GLY A 200 -1.03 4.08 -8.79
CA GLY A 200 0.31 3.64 -8.42
C GLY A 200 0.49 2.15 -8.14
N LYS A 201 1.73 1.73 -7.88
CA LYS A 201 2.06 0.39 -7.38
C LYS A 201 1.67 0.23 -5.92
N MET A 202 1.39 -1.00 -5.49
CA MET A 202 0.93 -1.24 -4.12
C MET A 202 2.04 -0.91 -3.12
N SER A 203 3.25 -1.37 -3.39
CA SER A 203 4.45 -1.11 -2.60
C SER A 203 4.68 0.40 -2.42
N ILE A 204 4.63 1.18 -3.49
CA ILE A 204 4.93 2.62 -3.46
C ILE A 204 3.84 3.39 -2.72
N VAL A 205 2.56 3.11 -2.99
CA VAL A 205 1.44 3.76 -2.31
C VAL A 205 1.45 3.45 -0.81
N LYS A 206 1.76 2.21 -0.44
CA LYS A 206 1.94 1.82 0.97
C LYS A 206 3.17 2.50 1.58
N ALA A 207 4.27 2.61 0.85
CA ALA A 207 5.49 3.28 1.32
C ALA A 207 5.22 4.76 1.58
N LEU A 208 4.51 5.45 0.68
CA LEU A 208 4.11 6.84 0.91
C LEU A 208 3.25 6.98 2.18
N SER A 209 2.30 6.06 2.41
CA SER A 209 1.51 6.08 3.65
C SER A 209 2.33 5.83 4.91
N SER A 210 3.43 5.07 4.79
CA SER A 210 4.31 4.74 5.92
C SER A 210 5.15 5.91 6.43
N VAL A 211 5.30 6.97 5.63
CA VAL A 211 5.93 8.22 6.07
C VAL A 211 5.23 8.74 7.33
N SER A 212 3.91 8.59 7.43
CA SER A 212 3.15 8.96 8.63
C SER A 212 3.65 8.28 9.91
N VAL A 213 4.11 7.03 9.83
CA VAL A 213 4.64 6.29 10.99
C VAL A 213 5.98 6.84 11.43
N VAL A 214 6.84 7.22 10.47
CA VAL A 214 8.11 7.90 10.79
C VAL A 214 7.84 9.26 11.41
N THR A 215 6.94 10.05 10.82
CA THR A 215 6.60 11.41 11.29
C THR A 215 5.92 11.38 12.66
N ALA A 216 5.21 10.31 13.01
CA ALA A 216 4.58 10.16 14.31
C ALA A 216 5.61 10.14 15.46
N PHE A 217 6.81 9.57 15.28
CA PHE A 217 7.79 9.47 16.36
C PHE A 217 8.32 10.83 16.85
N PRO A 218 8.79 11.77 15.99
CA PRO A 218 9.14 13.11 16.42
C PRO A 218 7.97 13.85 17.07
N ILE A 219 6.76 13.71 16.52
CA ILE A 219 5.56 14.35 17.05
C ILE A 219 5.24 13.82 18.44
N ILE A 220 5.29 12.51 18.66
CA ILE A 220 5.12 11.87 19.98
C ILE A 220 6.21 12.36 20.94
N GLY A 221 7.45 12.46 20.46
CA GLY A 221 8.57 13.01 21.23
C GLY A 221 8.29 14.43 21.73
N ILE A 222 7.87 15.34 20.85
CA ILE A 222 7.50 16.71 21.19
C ILE A 222 6.25 16.74 22.10
N ALA A 223 5.24 15.93 21.79
CA ALA A 223 4.00 15.83 22.56
C ALA A 223 4.26 15.31 23.98
N SER A 224 5.27 14.45 24.17
CA SER A 224 5.66 13.94 25.48
C SER A 224 6.17 15.02 26.43
N ILE A 225 6.75 16.12 25.92
CA ILE A 225 7.15 17.28 26.73
C ILE A 225 5.92 18.02 27.29
N TRP A 226 4.84 18.09 26.51
CA TRP A 226 3.62 18.81 26.86
C TRP A 226 2.63 17.96 27.66
N LEU A 227 2.58 16.65 27.38
CA LEU A 227 1.65 15.68 27.97
C LEU A 227 2.38 14.39 28.38
N PRO A 228 3.27 14.46 29.39
CA PRO A 228 4.13 13.35 29.79
C PRO A 228 3.37 12.13 30.29
N ASN A 229 2.20 12.32 30.92
CA ASN A 229 1.35 11.22 31.42
C ASN A 229 0.65 10.42 30.30
N ILE A 230 0.61 10.94 29.06
CA ILE A 230 -0.10 10.31 27.94
C ILE A 230 0.89 9.77 26.89
N PHE A 231 2.01 10.45 26.67
CA PHE A 231 2.98 10.13 25.61
C PHE A 231 4.38 9.76 26.13
N GLY A 232 4.52 9.42 27.42
CA GLY A 232 5.82 9.09 28.01
C GLY A 232 6.51 7.89 27.34
N PHE A 233 7.83 7.99 27.15
CA PHE A 233 8.67 6.87 26.73
C PHE A 233 8.91 5.95 27.93
N GLY A 234 8.32 4.76 27.93
CA GLY A 234 8.31 3.85 29.09
C GLY A 234 9.56 2.96 29.26
N GLY A 235 10.71 3.33 28.70
CA GLY A 235 11.94 2.52 28.78
C GLY A 235 12.74 2.80 30.05
N GLU A 236 13.29 1.75 30.68
CA GLU A 236 14.23 1.85 31.82
C GLU A 236 15.44 2.74 31.50
N ASN A 237 15.83 2.82 30.21
CA ASN A 237 16.80 3.77 29.67
C ASN A 237 16.17 4.61 28.55
N LEU A 238 15.55 5.74 28.94
CA LEU A 238 14.94 6.73 28.05
C LEU A 238 15.82 7.10 26.85
N VAL A 239 17.11 7.32 27.08
CA VAL A 239 18.05 7.77 26.04
C VAL A 239 18.26 6.69 24.98
N LEU A 240 18.44 5.44 25.39
CA LEU A 240 18.68 4.32 24.47
C LEU A 240 17.43 4.02 23.65
N ASP A 241 16.25 4.04 24.27
CA ASP A 241 14.96 3.83 23.58
C ASP A 241 14.69 4.91 22.51
N ILE A 242 14.96 6.18 22.84
CA ILE A 242 14.83 7.30 21.91
C ILE A 242 15.81 7.16 20.74
N VAL A 243 17.08 6.83 21.00
CA VAL A 243 18.10 6.65 19.95
C VAL A 243 17.75 5.50 19.02
N LEU A 244 17.33 4.35 19.54
CA LEU A 244 16.91 3.20 18.72
C LEU A 244 15.66 3.54 17.87
N LYS A 245 14.66 4.19 18.47
CA LYS A 245 13.44 4.58 17.73
C LYS A 245 13.73 5.63 16.66
N LEU A 246 14.56 6.63 16.94
CA LEU A 246 14.93 7.67 15.95
C LEU A 246 15.80 7.11 14.83
N SER A 247 16.81 6.31 15.15
CA SER A 247 17.69 5.70 14.15
C SER A 247 16.92 4.71 13.25
N GLY A 248 16.10 3.85 13.85
CA GLY A 248 15.25 2.92 13.11
C GLY A 248 14.23 3.63 12.23
N SER A 249 13.55 4.67 12.75
CA SER A 249 12.60 5.48 11.98
C SER A 249 13.26 6.22 10.82
N SER A 250 14.45 6.78 11.04
CA SER A 250 15.22 7.47 9.98
C SER A 250 15.62 6.50 8.87
N LEU A 251 16.03 5.27 9.23
CA LEU A 251 16.38 4.25 8.24
C LEU A 251 15.16 3.79 7.43
N ILE A 252 14.00 3.63 8.08
CA ILE A 252 12.71 3.39 7.40
C ILE A 252 12.41 4.53 6.44
N LEU A 253 12.57 5.79 6.85
CA LEU A 253 12.28 6.96 6.01
C LEU A 253 13.14 6.98 4.75
N ILE A 254 14.45 6.79 4.90
CA ILE A 254 15.37 6.80 3.76
C ILE A 254 15.03 5.64 2.82
N GLY A 255 14.75 4.45 3.34
CA GLY A 255 14.34 3.31 2.53
C GLY A 255 13.01 3.55 1.78
N VAL A 256 12.03 4.18 2.43
CA VAL A 256 10.75 4.55 1.82
C VAL A 256 10.92 5.57 0.70
N ILE A 257 11.72 6.62 0.92
CA ILE A 257 12.02 7.66 -0.08
C ILE A 257 12.77 7.04 -1.26
N ALA A 258 13.79 6.22 -1.00
CA ALA A 258 14.55 5.54 -2.04
C ALA A 258 13.67 4.57 -2.86
N LEU A 259 12.74 3.86 -2.22
CA LEU A 259 11.77 3.02 -2.92
C LEU A 259 10.83 3.86 -3.80
N ALA A 260 10.32 4.97 -3.29
CA ALA A 260 9.44 5.86 -4.05
C ALA A 260 10.15 6.49 -5.26
N LEU A 261 11.44 6.84 -5.13
CA LEU A 261 12.26 7.40 -6.21
C LEU A 261 12.73 6.36 -7.23
N SER A 262 12.62 5.06 -6.92
CA SER A 262 13.07 4.00 -7.83
C SER A 262 12.11 3.73 -8.99
N GLU A 263 10.85 4.18 -8.91
CA GLU A 263 9.90 4.04 -10.01
C GLU A 263 10.15 5.07 -11.09
N THR A 264 10.35 4.59 -12.32
CA THR A 264 10.55 5.44 -13.49
C THR A 264 9.47 5.14 -14.52
N LYS A 265 8.82 6.21 -14.99
CA LYS A 265 7.90 6.14 -16.14
C LYS A 265 8.69 6.50 -17.40
N SER A 266 8.39 5.86 -18.52
CA SER A 266 9.05 6.16 -19.79
C SER A 266 8.03 6.18 -20.91
N ILE A 267 8.16 7.13 -21.83
CA ILE A 267 7.34 7.21 -23.02
C ILE A 267 8.22 6.83 -24.21
N LEU A 268 7.70 5.92 -25.03
CA LEU A 268 8.24 5.63 -26.34
C LEU A 268 7.38 6.33 -27.39
N LEU A 269 8.03 7.02 -28.32
CA LEU A 269 7.41 7.46 -29.56
C LEU A 269 7.81 6.47 -30.66
N ALA A 270 6.84 5.96 -31.40
CA ALA A 270 7.09 5.04 -32.51
C ALA A 270 6.49 5.59 -33.80
N LYS A 271 7.25 5.43 -34.89
CA LYS A 271 6.82 5.77 -36.24
C LYS A 271 6.39 4.50 -36.97
N ALA A 272 5.22 4.52 -37.60
CA ALA A 272 4.71 3.38 -38.35
C ALA A 272 5.20 3.44 -39.81
N LYS A 273 5.46 2.26 -40.40
CA LYS A 273 5.77 2.13 -41.83
C LYS A 273 4.51 2.38 -42.66
N GLN A 274 4.66 3.20 -43.70
CA GLN A 274 3.58 3.46 -44.65
C GLN A 274 3.19 2.17 -45.39
N GLY A 275 1.89 1.93 -45.55
CA GLY A 275 1.34 0.76 -46.25
C GLY A 275 1.17 -0.51 -45.41
N PHE A 276 1.54 -0.50 -44.12
CA PHE A 276 1.28 -1.61 -43.20
C PHE A 276 0.07 -1.34 -42.31
N ALA A 277 -0.74 -2.38 -42.04
CA ALA A 277 -1.82 -2.30 -41.08
C ALA A 277 -1.25 -2.22 -39.66
N ILE A 278 -1.58 -1.14 -38.93
CA ILE A 278 -1.18 -0.96 -37.54
C ILE A 278 -1.98 -1.92 -36.66
N LYS A 279 -1.29 -2.88 -36.03
CA LYS A 279 -1.90 -3.87 -35.16
C LYS A 279 -1.68 -3.51 -33.69
N VAL A 280 -2.58 -2.70 -33.14
CA VAL A 280 -2.50 -2.24 -31.74
C VAL A 280 -2.64 -3.41 -30.75
N GLU A 281 -3.32 -4.51 -31.13
CA GLU A 281 -3.40 -5.69 -30.27
C GLU A 281 -2.04 -6.39 -30.07
N GLU A 282 -1.08 -6.21 -30.99
CA GLU A 282 0.27 -6.77 -30.83
C GLU A 282 1.08 -5.97 -29.81
N LEU A 283 0.97 -4.63 -29.82
CA LEU A 283 1.59 -3.78 -28.81
C LEU A 283 1.03 -4.04 -27.42
N THR A 284 -0.30 -4.07 -27.28
CA THR A 284 -0.93 -4.27 -25.95
C THR A 284 -0.65 -5.65 -25.33
N LYS A 285 -0.15 -6.61 -26.12
CA LYS A 285 0.35 -7.91 -25.64
C LYS A 285 1.78 -7.87 -25.10
N ILE A 286 2.58 -6.86 -25.48
CA ILE A 286 3.94 -6.67 -24.98
C ILE A 286 3.86 -6.21 -23.51
N LYS A 287 4.53 -6.96 -22.63
CA LYS A 287 4.56 -6.67 -21.20
C LYS A 287 5.29 -5.36 -20.93
N GLY A 288 4.72 -4.53 -20.05
CA GLY A 288 5.27 -3.22 -19.68
C GLY A 288 4.60 -2.04 -20.39
N ILE A 289 3.79 -2.28 -21.43
CA ILE A 289 3.02 -1.24 -22.12
C ILE A 289 1.72 -0.96 -21.33
N GLU A 290 1.58 0.27 -20.83
CA GLU A 290 0.42 0.73 -20.04
C GLU A 290 -0.69 1.28 -20.93
N SER A 291 -0.32 2.10 -21.92
CA SER A 291 -1.26 2.64 -22.90
C SER A 291 -0.59 2.92 -24.24
N VAL A 292 -1.37 2.88 -25.30
CA VAL A 292 -0.95 3.27 -26.65
C VAL A 292 -1.94 4.31 -27.15
N SER A 293 -1.43 5.45 -27.56
CA SER A 293 -2.20 6.56 -28.10
C SER A 293 -1.70 6.90 -29.49
N PHE A 294 -2.61 7.26 -30.39
CA PHE A 294 -2.23 7.82 -31.69
C PHE A 294 -1.96 9.31 -31.52
N ILE A 295 -0.88 9.78 -32.11
CA ILE A 295 -0.50 11.18 -32.11
C ILE A 295 -0.34 11.68 -33.56
N THR A 296 -0.70 12.94 -33.79
CA THR A 296 -0.47 13.62 -35.07
C THR A 296 0.88 14.33 -35.01
N GLY A 297 1.86 13.92 -35.82
CA GLY A 297 3.19 14.53 -35.84
C GLY A 297 4.22 13.74 -36.66
N GLN A 298 5.51 13.87 -36.32
CA GLN A 298 6.60 13.08 -36.95
C GLN A 298 6.56 11.59 -36.56
N TYR A 299 5.94 11.29 -35.42
CA TYR A 299 5.68 9.95 -34.91
C TYR A 299 4.17 9.72 -34.90
N ASP A 300 3.75 8.48 -35.12
CA ASP A 300 2.33 8.11 -35.24
C ASP A 300 1.77 7.57 -33.92
N LEU A 301 2.64 7.07 -33.04
CA LEU A 301 2.28 6.38 -31.82
C LEU A 301 3.04 6.94 -30.61
N LEU A 302 2.30 7.12 -29.53
CA LEU A 302 2.78 7.39 -28.18
C LEU A 302 2.47 6.16 -27.32
N ILE A 303 3.53 5.47 -26.91
CA ILE A 303 3.48 4.23 -26.15
C ILE A 303 3.97 4.54 -24.74
N ASN A 304 3.06 4.55 -23.79
CA ASN A 304 3.40 4.71 -22.38
C ASN A 304 3.87 3.36 -21.83
N ILE A 305 5.09 3.37 -21.31
CA ILE A 305 5.70 2.22 -20.68
C ILE A 305 5.85 2.48 -19.19
N LYS A 306 5.37 1.52 -18.40
CA LYS A 306 5.53 1.51 -16.95
C LYS A 306 6.30 0.26 -16.56
N MET A 307 7.58 0.43 -16.25
CA MET A 307 8.46 -0.67 -15.85
C MET A 307 9.39 -0.23 -14.72
N ARG A 308 9.91 -1.19 -13.95
CA ARG A 308 10.79 -0.90 -12.79
C ARG A 308 12.21 -0.52 -13.14
N SER A 309 12.70 -0.94 -14.31
CA SER A 309 14.12 -0.83 -14.67
C SER A 309 14.31 -0.11 -15.99
N ILE A 310 15.00 1.03 -15.95
CA ILE A 310 15.55 1.74 -17.12
C ILE A 310 16.54 0.86 -17.92
N GLY A 311 17.11 -0.18 -17.30
CA GLY A 311 18.16 -1.02 -17.89
C GLY A 311 17.66 -2.10 -18.85
N LYS A 312 18.12 -3.35 -18.64
CA LYS A 312 17.91 -4.46 -19.58
C LYS A 312 16.44 -4.73 -19.92
N ALA A 313 15.53 -4.59 -18.97
CA ALA A 313 14.09 -4.79 -19.21
C ALA A 313 13.53 -3.78 -20.22
N PHE A 314 13.92 -2.50 -20.10
CA PHE A 314 13.55 -1.47 -21.06
C PHE A 314 14.09 -1.74 -22.44
N SER A 315 15.38 -2.06 -22.55
CA SER A 315 15.98 -2.44 -23.84
C SER A 315 15.31 -3.65 -24.48
N LEU A 316 14.73 -4.57 -23.68
CA LEU A 316 13.99 -5.72 -24.21
C LEU A 316 12.62 -5.32 -24.75
N VAL A 317 11.92 -4.39 -24.09
CA VAL A 317 10.64 -3.89 -24.58
C VAL A 317 10.84 -3.02 -25.82
N GLU A 318 11.82 -2.12 -25.80
CA GLU A 318 12.23 -1.34 -26.97
C GLU A 318 12.59 -2.24 -28.15
N LYS A 319 13.43 -3.27 -27.94
CA LYS A 319 13.74 -4.27 -28.98
C LYS A 319 12.52 -5.07 -29.42
N SER A 320 11.57 -5.33 -28.54
CA SER A 320 10.35 -6.07 -28.89
C SER A 320 9.42 -5.22 -29.75
N ILE A 321 9.34 -3.92 -29.47
CA ILE A 321 8.59 -2.94 -30.26
C ILE A 321 9.29 -2.73 -31.61
N ALA A 322 10.60 -2.51 -31.63
CA ALA A 322 11.39 -2.36 -32.87
C ALA A 322 11.37 -3.61 -33.77
N LYS A 323 11.06 -4.80 -33.23
CA LYS A 323 10.88 -6.04 -34.00
C LYS A 323 9.53 -6.15 -34.70
N LEU A 324 8.56 -5.30 -34.38
CA LEU A 324 7.27 -5.32 -35.06
C LEU A 324 7.47 -4.88 -36.51
N SER A 325 6.97 -5.69 -37.45
CA SER A 325 7.23 -5.51 -38.88
C SER A 325 6.74 -4.18 -39.45
N TRP A 326 5.77 -3.57 -38.77
CA TRP A 326 5.12 -2.32 -39.17
C TRP A 326 5.69 -1.07 -38.47
N ILE A 327 6.70 -1.22 -37.60
CA ILE A 327 7.40 -0.10 -36.95
C ILE A 327 8.67 0.25 -37.74
N ASP A 328 8.87 1.54 -38.00
CA ASP A 328 9.98 2.10 -38.78
C ASP A 328 11.10 2.60 -37.87
N ASP A 329 10.72 3.42 -36.89
CA ASP A 329 11.65 4.03 -35.94
C ASP A 329 11.01 4.14 -34.55
N VAL A 330 11.85 4.11 -33.51
CA VAL A 330 11.45 4.18 -32.10
C VAL A 330 12.38 5.13 -31.37
N ILE A 331 11.82 6.20 -30.82
CA ILE A 331 12.55 7.12 -29.93
C ILE A 331 12.05 6.97 -28.50
N THR A 332 13.01 6.92 -27.58
CA THR A 332 12.75 6.85 -26.15
C THR A 332 12.87 8.21 -25.48
N PHE A 333 11.83 8.60 -24.74
CA PHE A 333 11.87 9.73 -23.81
C PHE A 333 11.69 9.22 -22.37
N GLN A 334 12.67 9.53 -21.52
CA GLN A 334 12.56 9.28 -20.09
C GLN A 334 11.79 10.42 -19.44
N ILE A 335 10.67 10.11 -18.80
CA ILE A 335 9.85 11.12 -18.11
C ILE A 335 10.17 11.08 -16.62
N MET A 336 10.88 12.10 -16.15
CA MET A 336 11.12 12.28 -14.71
C MET A 336 9.91 12.86 -13.98
N LYS A 337 9.08 13.65 -14.66
CA LYS A 337 7.89 14.29 -14.07
C LYS A 337 6.85 14.58 -15.13
N GLU A 338 5.63 14.09 -14.91
CA GLU A 338 4.45 14.34 -15.76
C GLU A 338 3.64 15.46 -15.08
N TYR A 339 3.31 16.51 -15.81
CA TYR A 339 2.39 17.56 -15.33
C TYR A 339 1.01 17.24 -15.90
N GLU A 340 0.03 16.97 -15.03
CA GLU A 340 -1.39 16.82 -15.39
C GLU A 340 -2.07 18.17 -15.63
#